data_AF-A0ABD2NPE8-F1
#
_entry.id   AF-A0ABD2NPE8-F1
#
_cell.length_a   1.000
_cell.length_b   1.000
_cell.length_c   1.000
_cell.angle_alpha   90.00
_cell.angle_beta   90.00
_cell.angle_gamma   90.00
#
_symmetry.space_group_name_H-M   'P 1'
#
loop_
_entity.id
_entity.type
_entity.pdbx_description
1 polymer ?
#
loop_
_entity_poly.entity_id
_entity_poly.type
_entity_poly.pdbx_seq_one_letter_code
_entity_poly.pdbx_strand_id
1 'polypeptide(L)'
;MASDALGTVEILALMTRVRNDHIITTEKAEFFEEKLDAVFKELNLTFRETVRKLTHDFIDIAGVTTITPEWKFMVVSFYCLHLLDREMRKDELLSVAQTKVLKNYVAAMIDIGILQNLIPTLPHFKLLRTNKLGIQCQYYMLKASVCGLFKYAMLPTLRYHLLHNFMAGSLVALIQLSYCPVKKPLSNIEDEFIMSEEFYGELLGDQDRFQGFITIIQNTVSPMSLMRDAMLLFTTDTPLWFRKGVSRILTNGIKRKDGLLNVMSTIIHVDPKNTTIALKKVQAISQIVVILCTNGDNKDYMYPQIDNLLTFALTSSENMLTILEHLYATIVISLYPVQKAQAELFVDKLLSPLKKLSNETDSEEQKTFFGKEEVMQIIRVTFYIFLDTKNISMPLKLLEPYISILFNIYSCIPDSESIKIKSDLHDIIIHFMKTSERPMVNLLLENFLFNFKIPEVLSFREDIIIRVDASMVQIDFSEKRTKHEVVKNAHKIYNLCKSEVTLFYRYFGFY
;
A
#
# COMPACT_ATOMS: atom_id res chain seq x y z
N MET A 1 -7.10 -38.94 -33.56
CA MET A 1 -6.48 -37.78 -34.24
C MET A 1 -7.46 -36.60 -34.37
N ALA A 2 -8.25 -36.25 -33.34
CA ALA A 2 -9.30 -35.23 -33.48
C ALA A 2 -9.28 -34.07 -32.45
N SER A 3 -8.33 -34.02 -31.49
CA SER A 3 -8.35 -32.98 -30.44
C SER A 3 -7.44 -31.77 -30.70
N ASP A 4 -6.71 -31.73 -31.82
CA ASP A 4 -5.73 -30.66 -32.12
C ASP A 4 -6.27 -29.61 -33.12
N ALA A 5 -7.54 -29.68 -33.50
CA ALA A 5 -8.14 -28.83 -34.53
C ALA A 5 -9.13 -27.78 -34.01
N LEU A 6 -9.33 -27.67 -32.68
CA LEU A 6 -10.30 -26.73 -32.13
C LEU A 6 -9.78 -25.29 -32.20
N GLY A 7 -10.51 -24.43 -32.89
CA GLY A 7 -10.21 -22.99 -32.94
C GLY A 7 -10.60 -22.27 -31.64
N THR A 8 -10.06 -21.06 -31.44
CA THR A 8 -10.32 -20.19 -30.28
C THR A 8 -11.81 -20.05 -29.95
N VAL A 9 -12.67 -19.91 -30.96
CA VAL A 9 -14.14 -19.78 -30.81
C VAL A 9 -14.79 -21.05 -30.26
N GLU A 10 -14.35 -22.22 -30.73
CA GLU A 10 -14.90 -23.52 -30.34
C GLU A 10 -14.49 -23.87 -28.91
N ILE A 11 -13.25 -23.55 -28.54
CA ILE A 11 -12.75 -23.69 -27.15
C ILE A 11 -13.58 -22.82 -26.20
N LEU A 12 -13.85 -21.56 -26.56
CA LEU A 12 -14.64 -20.66 -25.73
C LEU A 12 -16.13 -21.04 -25.66
N ALA A 13 -16.69 -21.60 -26.73
CA ALA A 13 -18.03 -22.19 -26.71
C ALA A 13 -18.10 -23.42 -25.78
N LEU A 14 -17.05 -24.25 -25.77
CA LEU A 14 -16.90 -25.36 -24.84
C LEU A 14 -16.80 -24.88 -23.38
N MET A 15 -15.97 -23.87 -23.12
CA MET A 15 -15.86 -23.21 -21.81
C MET A 15 -17.20 -22.66 -21.32
N THR A 16 -17.97 -22.03 -22.22
CA THR A 16 -19.30 -21.48 -21.89
C THR A 16 -20.28 -22.58 -21.49
N ARG A 17 -20.29 -23.71 -22.20
CA ARG A 17 -21.14 -24.87 -21.87
C ARG A 17 -20.75 -25.45 -20.51
N VAL A 18 -19.47 -25.80 -20.33
CA VAL A 18 -18.92 -26.34 -19.07
C VAL A 18 -19.26 -25.44 -17.88
N ARG A 19 -19.24 -24.11 -18.03
CA ARG A 19 -19.65 -23.15 -16.99
C ARG A 19 -21.17 -23.14 -16.76
N ASN A 20 -21.98 -22.97 -17.80
CA ASN A 20 -23.43 -22.83 -17.66
C ASN A 20 -24.05 -24.09 -17.06
N ASP A 21 -23.47 -25.24 -17.38
CA ASP A 21 -23.85 -26.54 -16.84
C ASP A 21 -23.59 -26.66 -15.33
N HIS A 22 -22.68 -25.85 -14.77
CA HIS A 22 -22.49 -25.73 -13.33
C HIS A 22 -23.52 -24.77 -12.68
N ILE A 23 -23.77 -23.60 -13.27
CA ILE A 23 -24.63 -22.55 -12.69
C ILE A 23 -26.10 -22.98 -12.64
N ILE A 24 -26.55 -23.83 -13.57
CA ILE A 24 -27.96 -24.21 -13.71
C ILE A 24 -28.37 -25.37 -12.78
N THR A 25 -27.42 -26.11 -12.20
CA THR A 25 -27.74 -27.29 -11.35
C THR A 25 -27.08 -27.26 -9.99
N THR A 26 -27.51 -26.28 -9.20
CA THR A 26 -27.40 -26.29 -7.74
C THR A 26 -28.32 -27.34 -7.08
N GLU A 27 -29.25 -27.95 -7.83
CA GLU A 27 -30.26 -28.88 -7.27
C GLU A 27 -30.12 -30.37 -7.67
N LYS A 28 -29.30 -30.74 -8.67
CA LYS A 28 -29.13 -32.16 -9.11
C LYS A 28 -27.71 -32.50 -9.57
N ALA A 29 -26.96 -33.25 -8.77
CA ALA A 29 -25.57 -33.63 -9.04
C ALA A 29 -25.39 -34.57 -10.25
N GLU A 30 -26.37 -35.46 -10.50
CA GLU A 30 -26.34 -36.43 -11.61
C GLU A 30 -26.31 -35.74 -12.99
N PHE A 31 -27.09 -34.67 -13.16
CA PHE A 31 -27.17 -33.91 -14.41
C PHE A 31 -25.88 -33.14 -14.73
N PHE A 32 -25.14 -32.74 -13.70
CA PHE A 32 -23.84 -32.09 -13.85
C PHE A 32 -22.77 -33.08 -14.36
N GLU A 33 -22.81 -34.32 -13.88
CA GLU A 33 -21.88 -35.37 -14.31
C GLU A 33 -22.12 -35.81 -15.76
N GLU A 34 -23.37 -36.04 -16.16
CA GLU A 34 -23.74 -36.40 -17.54
C GLU A 34 -23.26 -35.36 -18.56
N LYS A 35 -23.36 -34.08 -18.22
CA LYS A 35 -22.92 -32.97 -19.08
C LYS A 35 -21.40 -32.89 -19.22
N LEU A 36 -20.66 -33.16 -18.14
CA LEU A 36 -19.19 -33.25 -18.19
C LEU A 36 -18.74 -34.44 -19.04
N ASP A 37 -19.42 -35.58 -18.92
CA ASP A 37 -19.11 -36.77 -19.72
C ASP A 37 -19.41 -36.54 -21.21
N ALA A 38 -20.45 -35.77 -21.54
CA ALA A 38 -20.70 -35.32 -22.92
C ALA A 38 -19.57 -34.44 -23.47
N VAL A 39 -19.00 -33.55 -22.65
CA VAL A 39 -17.83 -32.72 -23.02
C VAL A 39 -16.58 -33.59 -23.26
N PHE A 40 -16.32 -34.57 -22.40
CA PHE A 40 -15.23 -35.54 -22.61
C PHE A 40 -15.40 -36.33 -23.91
N LYS A 41 -16.64 -36.74 -24.22
CA LYS A 41 -16.97 -37.43 -25.47
C LYS A 41 -16.73 -36.54 -26.70
N GLU A 42 -17.11 -35.27 -26.64
CA GLU A 42 -16.85 -34.29 -27.71
C GLU A 42 -15.36 -34.05 -27.93
N LEU A 43 -14.59 -33.95 -26.84
CA LEU A 43 -13.13 -33.86 -26.89
C LEU A 43 -12.45 -35.17 -27.34
N ASN A 44 -13.21 -36.26 -27.42
CA ASN A 44 -12.73 -37.61 -27.67
C ASN A 44 -11.58 -38.01 -26.74
N LEU A 45 -11.75 -37.74 -25.44
CA LEU A 45 -10.79 -38.04 -24.39
C LEU A 45 -11.48 -38.58 -23.16
N THR A 46 -10.84 -39.53 -22.49
CA THR A 46 -11.22 -39.94 -21.13
C THR A 46 -10.65 -38.99 -20.08
N PHE A 47 -11.18 -39.04 -18.85
CA PHE A 47 -10.61 -38.34 -17.71
C PHE A 47 -9.11 -38.67 -17.54
N ARG A 48 -8.75 -39.96 -17.57
CA ARG A 48 -7.35 -40.40 -17.39
C ARG A 48 -6.43 -39.93 -18.51
N GLU A 49 -6.90 -39.90 -19.75
CA GLU A 49 -6.12 -39.37 -20.88
C GLU A 49 -5.93 -37.87 -20.79
N THR A 50 -6.96 -37.14 -20.37
CA THR A 50 -6.90 -35.69 -20.17
C THR A 50 -5.92 -35.35 -19.05
N VAL A 51 -6.00 -36.08 -17.93
CA VAL A 51 -5.00 -36.04 -16.87
C VAL A 51 -3.61 -36.34 -17.42
N ARG A 52 -3.43 -37.41 -18.23
CA ARG A 52 -2.13 -37.75 -18.83
C ARG A 52 -1.54 -36.61 -19.66
N LYS A 53 -2.37 -35.93 -20.44
CA LYS A 53 -1.99 -34.75 -21.22
C LYS A 53 -1.63 -33.54 -20.35
N LEU A 54 -2.09 -33.51 -19.10
CA LEU A 54 -1.78 -32.47 -18.09
C LEU A 54 -0.71 -32.90 -17.07
N THR A 55 -0.40 -34.20 -16.91
CA THR A 55 0.43 -34.74 -15.82
C THR A 55 1.92 -34.51 -15.95
N HIS A 56 2.43 -34.11 -17.13
CA HIS A 56 3.79 -33.59 -17.18
C HIS A 56 3.98 -32.33 -16.33
N ASP A 57 2.89 -31.79 -15.78
CA ASP A 57 2.79 -30.35 -15.63
C ASP A 57 1.95 -29.85 -14.45
N PHE A 58 1.11 -30.65 -13.78
CA PHE A 58 0.14 -30.07 -12.81
C PHE A 58 -0.38 -30.93 -11.67
N ILE A 59 -0.79 -32.17 -11.92
CA ILE A 59 -1.75 -32.81 -11.02
C ILE A 59 -1.11 -34.00 -10.34
N ASP A 60 -0.71 -33.80 -9.09
CA ASP A 60 -0.49 -34.92 -8.19
C ASP A 60 -1.87 -35.49 -7.83
N ILE A 61 -2.43 -36.28 -8.76
CA ILE A 61 -3.64 -37.09 -8.54
C ILE A 61 -3.25 -38.37 -7.79
N ALA A 62 -1.96 -38.59 -7.49
CA ALA A 62 -1.52 -39.69 -6.67
C ALA A 62 -2.04 -39.47 -5.24
N GLY A 63 -3.25 -39.97 -4.97
CA GLY A 63 -3.97 -39.74 -3.72
C GLY A 63 -5.48 -39.55 -3.90
N VAL A 64 -5.95 -39.22 -5.11
CA VAL A 64 -7.40 -39.10 -5.38
C VAL A 64 -7.99 -40.51 -5.56
N THR A 65 -8.54 -41.05 -4.48
CA THR A 65 -9.19 -42.37 -4.46
C THR A 65 -10.61 -42.34 -5.04
N THR A 66 -11.23 -41.16 -5.15
CA THR A 66 -12.60 -40.98 -5.68
C THR A 66 -12.64 -39.84 -6.68
N ILE A 67 -13.00 -40.14 -7.94
CA ILE A 67 -13.17 -39.13 -8.99
C ILE A 67 -14.56 -38.53 -8.83
N THR A 68 -14.64 -37.24 -8.48
CA THR A 68 -15.92 -36.53 -8.35
C THR A 68 -16.21 -35.66 -9.56
N PRO A 69 -17.46 -35.20 -9.76
CA PRO A 69 -17.79 -34.27 -10.83
C PRO A 69 -16.97 -32.96 -10.77
N GLU A 70 -16.62 -32.49 -9.58
CA GLU A 70 -15.75 -31.33 -9.38
C GLU A 70 -14.34 -31.59 -9.93
N TRP A 71 -13.79 -32.80 -9.72
CA TRP A 71 -12.51 -33.20 -10.30
C TRP A 71 -12.57 -33.27 -11.82
N LYS A 72 -13.63 -33.87 -12.37
CA LYS A 72 -13.90 -33.90 -13.82
C LYS A 72 -13.94 -32.47 -14.38
N PHE A 73 -14.66 -31.57 -13.73
CA PHE A 73 -14.76 -30.17 -14.11
C PHE A 73 -13.40 -29.48 -14.10
N MET A 74 -12.61 -29.59 -13.03
CA MET A 74 -11.32 -28.93 -12.92
C MET A 74 -10.33 -29.43 -13.97
N VAL A 75 -10.28 -30.74 -14.23
CA VAL A 75 -9.41 -31.35 -15.24
C VAL A 75 -9.77 -30.87 -16.65
N VAL A 76 -11.05 -30.90 -17.03
CA VAL A 76 -11.50 -30.34 -18.31
C VAL A 76 -11.16 -28.87 -18.41
N SER A 77 -11.28 -28.13 -17.31
CA SER A 77 -11.04 -26.70 -17.32
C SER A 77 -9.59 -26.31 -17.53
N PHE A 78 -8.66 -27.02 -16.88
CA PHE A 78 -7.24 -26.85 -17.18
C PHE A 78 -6.89 -27.30 -18.60
N TYR A 79 -7.53 -28.35 -19.10
CA TYR A 79 -7.34 -28.76 -20.49
C TYR A 79 -7.83 -27.69 -21.48
N CYS A 80 -8.98 -27.06 -21.24
CA CYS A 80 -9.47 -25.96 -22.08
C CYS A 80 -8.52 -24.75 -22.04
N LEU A 81 -7.97 -24.40 -20.86
CA LEU A 81 -6.96 -23.34 -20.75
C LEU A 81 -5.66 -23.70 -21.49
N HIS A 82 -5.24 -24.97 -21.46
CA HIS A 82 -4.10 -25.45 -22.22
C HIS A 82 -4.30 -25.32 -23.74
N LEU A 83 -5.48 -25.71 -24.24
CA LEU A 83 -5.81 -25.56 -25.66
C LEU A 83 -5.87 -24.07 -26.05
N LEU A 84 -6.48 -23.23 -25.21
CA LEU A 84 -6.57 -21.80 -25.46
C LEU A 84 -5.19 -21.14 -25.53
N ASP A 85 -4.26 -21.47 -24.63
CA ASP A 85 -2.89 -20.97 -24.68
C ASP A 85 -2.20 -21.34 -26.00
N ARG A 86 -2.34 -22.60 -26.45
CA ARG A 86 -1.73 -23.06 -27.72
C ARG A 86 -2.24 -22.26 -28.92
N GLU A 87 -3.53 -21.95 -28.95
CA GLU A 87 -4.13 -21.15 -30.03
C GLU A 87 -3.74 -19.66 -29.94
N MET A 88 -3.74 -19.07 -28.73
CA MET A 88 -3.36 -17.67 -28.53
C MET A 88 -1.89 -17.37 -28.86
N ARG A 89 -0.99 -18.37 -28.83
CA ARG A 89 0.40 -18.22 -29.29
C ARG A 89 0.54 -17.96 -30.80
N LYS A 90 -0.55 -18.02 -31.56
CA LYS A 90 -0.60 -17.68 -33.00
C LYS A 90 -0.93 -16.19 -33.25
N ASP A 91 -0.65 -15.31 -32.28
CA ASP A 91 -0.90 -13.85 -32.30
C ASP A 91 -2.38 -13.41 -32.39
N GLU A 92 -3.33 -14.28 -32.01
CA GLU A 92 -4.74 -13.89 -31.89
C GLU A 92 -5.03 -13.18 -30.56
N LEU A 93 -5.40 -11.90 -30.63
CA LEU A 93 -5.99 -11.18 -29.50
C LEU A 93 -7.46 -11.57 -29.33
N LEU A 94 -7.88 -11.88 -28.09
CA LEU A 94 -9.27 -12.16 -27.79
C LEU A 94 -10.12 -10.89 -27.90
N SER A 95 -11.27 -10.99 -28.58
CA SER A 95 -12.30 -9.95 -28.57
C SER A 95 -12.85 -9.72 -27.16
N VAL A 96 -13.57 -8.60 -26.96
CA VAL A 96 -14.22 -8.27 -25.68
C VAL A 96 -15.20 -9.35 -25.24
N ALA A 97 -15.97 -9.92 -26.18
CA ALA A 97 -16.92 -11.00 -25.89
C ALA A 97 -16.21 -12.29 -25.46
N GLN A 98 -15.15 -12.68 -26.18
CA GLN A 98 -14.32 -13.83 -25.84
C GLN A 98 -13.62 -13.66 -24.49
N THR A 99 -13.14 -12.46 -24.19
CA THR A 99 -12.55 -12.10 -22.89
C THR A 99 -13.58 -12.24 -21.76
N LYS A 100 -14.84 -11.83 -21.98
CA LYS A 100 -15.91 -12.00 -20.98
C LYS A 100 -16.21 -13.47 -20.71
N VAL A 101 -16.21 -14.31 -21.73
CA VAL A 101 -16.36 -15.77 -21.59
C VAL A 101 -15.23 -16.35 -20.74
N LEU A 102 -13.98 -16.06 -21.07
CA LEU A 102 -12.81 -16.54 -20.32
C LEU A 102 -12.86 -16.09 -18.86
N LYS A 103 -13.17 -14.82 -18.59
CA LYS A 103 -13.31 -14.32 -17.21
C LYS A 103 -14.36 -15.10 -16.41
N ASN A 104 -15.54 -15.29 -16.99
CA ASN A 104 -16.62 -16.02 -16.33
C ASN A 104 -16.27 -17.51 -16.11
N TYR A 105 -15.51 -18.09 -17.03
CA TYR A 105 -15.02 -19.47 -16.92
C TYR A 105 -14.06 -19.63 -15.74
N VAL A 106 -13.08 -18.73 -15.65
CA VAL A 106 -12.08 -18.71 -14.57
C VAL A 106 -12.73 -18.42 -13.22
N ALA A 107 -13.75 -17.56 -13.18
CA ALA A 107 -14.53 -17.33 -11.96
C ALA A 107 -15.15 -18.64 -11.43
N ALA A 108 -15.72 -19.47 -12.32
CA ALA A 108 -16.27 -20.77 -11.93
C ALA A 108 -15.20 -21.76 -11.44
N MET A 109 -14.03 -21.79 -12.10
CA MET A 109 -12.88 -22.58 -11.64
C MET A 109 -12.44 -22.18 -10.23
N ILE A 110 -12.46 -20.89 -9.93
CA ILE A 110 -12.06 -20.38 -8.61
C ILE A 110 -13.12 -20.68 -7.57
N ASP A 111 -14.40 -20.50 -7.89
CA ASP A 111 -15.50 -20.84 -6.99
C ASP A 111 -15.45 -22.33 -6.57
N ILE A 112 -15.27 -23.24 -7.53
CA ILE A 112 -15.30 -24.71 -7.30
C ILE A 112 -13.97 -25.24 -6.78
N GLY A 113 -12.86 -24.88 -7.44
CA GLY A 113 -11.54 -25.42 -7.14
C GLY A 113 -10.88 -24.76 -5.93
N ILE A 114 -11.18 -23.48 -5.67
CA ILE A 114 -10.57 -22.70 -4.60
C ILE A 114 -11.56 -22.39 -3.47
N LEU A 115 -12.54 -21.53 -3.70
CA LEU A 115 -13.32 -20.90 -2.63
C LEU A 115 -14.14 -21.88 -1.79
N GLN A 116 -14.63 -22.96 -2.42
CA GLN A 116 -15.33 -24.05 -1.72
C GLN A 116 -14.41 -24.94 -0.86
N ASN A 117 -13.11 -24.97 -1.16
CA ASN A 117 -12.11 -25.79 -0.47
C ASN A 117 -11.24 -24.97 0.50
N LEU A 118 -11.57 -23.69 0.71
CA LEU A 118 -10.96 -22.89 1.76
C LEU A 118 -11.47 -23.31 3.14
N ILE A 119 -10.70 -23.02 4.17
CA ILE A 119 -11.18 -23.15 5.55
C ILE A 119 -12.34 -22.17 5.76
N PRO A 120 -13.48 -22.59 6.36
CA PRO A 120 -14.69 -21.77 6.45
C PRO A 120 -14.53 -20.38 7.09
N THR A 121 -13.54 -20.22 7.95
CA THR A 121 -13.24 -18.95 8.65
C THR A 121 -12.44 -17.96 7.80
N LEU A 122 -12.06 -18.30 6.57
CA LEU A 122 -11.28 -17.43 5.70
C LEU A 122 -12.16 -16.53 4.83
N PRO A 123 -11.65 -15.35 4.42
CA PRO A 123 -12.37 -14.49 3.50
C PRO A 123 -12.72 -15.21 2.19
N HIS A 124 -13.86 -14.85 1.61
CA HIS A 124 -14.35 -15.39 0.35
C HIS A 124 -14.66 -16.90 0.33
N PHE A 125 -14.64 -17.60 1.47
CA PHE A 125 -15.16 -18.96 1.55
C PHE A 125 -16.62 -19.01 1.05
N LYS A 126 -16.93 -19.97 0.18
CA LYS A 126 -18.28 -20.17 -0.36
C LYS A 126 -18.67 -21.63 -0.24
N LEU A 127 -19.71 -21.91 0.54
CA LEU A 127 -20.32 -23.23 0.55
C LEU A 127 -21.28 -23.36 -0.65
N LEU A 128 -20.81 -23.97 -1.74
CA LEU A 128 -21.61 -24.17 -2.96
C LEU A 128 -22.45 -25.45 -2.92
N ARG A 129 -22.01 -26.47 -2.16
CA ARG A 129 -22.69 -27.77 -1.96
C ARG A 129 -22.43 -28.28 -0.55
N THR A 130 -23.29 -29.16 -0.02
CA THR A 130 -22.97 -29.99 1.16
C THR A 130 -21.76 -30.85 0.81
N ASN A 131 -20.57 -30.39 1.21
CA ASN A 131 -19.32 -30.99 0.80
C ASN A 131 -19.14 -32.32 1.57
N LYS A 132 -19.53 -33.44 0.94
CA LYS A 132 -19.30 -34.79 1.48
C LYS A 132 -17.85 -35.27 1.30
N LEU A 133 -16.99 -34.43 0.69
CA LEU A 133 -15.59 -34.74 0.47
C LEU A 133 -14.83 -34.71 1.79
N GLY A 134 -14.05 -35.76 2.05
CA GLY A 134 -13.09 -35.78 3.16
C GLY A 134 -12.04 -34.67 3.03
N ILE A 135 -11.45 -34.29 4.15
CA ILE A 135 -10.49 -33.17 4.27
C ILE A 135 -9.33 -33.30 3.27
N GLN A 136 -8.80 -34.51 3.08
CA GLN A 136 -7.73 -34.78 2.11
C GLN A 136 -8.15 -34.46 0.67
N CYS A 137 -9.36 -34.83 0.26
CA CYS A 137 -9.83 -34.57 -1.10
C CYS A 137 -10.03 -33.06 -1.34
N GLN A 138 -10.55 -32.33 -0.35
CA GLN A 138 -10.65 -30.87 -0.41
C GLN A 138 -9.27 -30.22 -0.52
N TYR A 139 -8.29 -30.72 0.25
CA TYR A 139 -6.91 -30.26 0.18
C TYR A 139 -6.30 -30.48 -1.21
N TYR A 140 -6.37 -31.70 -1.75
CA TYR A 140 -5.83 -32.01 -3.08
C TYR A 140 -6.50 -31.17 -4.18
N MET A 141 -7.82 -30.94 -4.08
CA MET A 141 -8.54 -30.07 -5.00
C MET A 141 -8.01 -28.64 -4.94
N LEU A 142 -7.84 -28.08 -3.73
CA LEU A 142 -7.30 -26.74 -3.53
C LEU A 142 -5.87 -26.63 -4.09
N LYS A 143 -5.00 -27.57 -3.70
CA LYS A 143 -3.59 -27.67 -4.14
C LYS A 143 -3.49 -27.70 -5.66
N ALA A 144 -4.22 -28.62 -6.31
CA ALA A 144 -4.22 -28.76 -7.75
C ALA A 144 -4.78 -27.52 -8.46
N SER A 145 -5.85 -26.94 -7.92
CA SER A 145 -6.49 -25.76 -8.51
C SER A 145 -5.58 -24.54 -8.48
N VAL A 146 -4.92 -24.30 -7.34
CA VAL A 146 -3.97 -23.20 -7.16
C VAL A 146 -2.76 -23.39 -8.08
N CYS A 147 -2.10 -24.57 -8.05
CA CYS A 147 -0.99 -24.88 -8.95
C CYS A 147 -1.37 -24.63 -10.41
N GLY A 148 -2.50 -25.25 -10.81
CA GLY A 148 -3.24 -25.07 -12.05
C GLY A 148 -3.27 -23.63 -12.55
N LEU A 149 -4.01 -22.81 -11.83
CA LEU A 149 -4.23 -21.41 -12.18
C LEU A 149 -2.93 -20.61 -12.20
N PHE A 150 -1.99 -20.87 -11.28
CA PHE A 150 -0.74 -20.11 -11.23
C PHE A 150 0.14 -20.33 -12.44
N LYS A 151 0.30 -21.55 -12.93
CA LYS A 151 1.14 -21.74 -14.11
C LYS A 151 0.52 -21.13 -15.37
N TYR A 152 -0.80 -21.24 -15.59
CA TYR A 152 -1.42 -20.53 -16.72
C TYR A 152 -1.34 -19.01 -16.54
N ALA A 153 -1.41 -18.52 -15.29
CA ALA A 153 -1.21 -17.11 -14.98
C ALA A 153 0.24 -16.62 -15.21
N MET A 154 1.23 -17.51 -15.21
CA MET A 154 2.61 -17.15 -15.56
C MET A 154 2.80 -16.97 -17.09
N LEU A 155 1.88 -17.45 -17.91
CA LEU A 155 1.94 -17.29 -19.37
C LEU A 155 1.55 -15.85 -19.76
N PRO A 156 2.36 -15.12 -20.54
CA PRO A 156 2.13 -13.70 -20.83
C PRO A 156 0.72 -13.38 -21.39
N THR A 157 0.22 -14.25 -22.26
CA THR A 157 -1.10 -14.14 -22.93
C THR A 157 -2.27 -14.26 -21.96
N LEU A 158 -2.23 -15.26 -21.07
CA LEU A 158 -3.32 -15.54 -20.12
C LEU A 158 -3.19 -14.77 -18.80
N ARG A 159 -1.98 -14.30 -18.44
CA ARG A 159 -1.69 -13.57 -17.21
C ARG A 159 -2.68 -12.44 -16.94
N TYR A 160 -2.92 -11.62 -17.94
CA TYR A 160 -3.76 -10.43 -17.80
C TYR A 160 -5.23 -10.78 -17.52
N HIS A 161 -5.70 -11.91 -18.08
CA HIS A 161 -7.06 -12.38 -17.89
C HIS A 161 -7.26 -13.10 -16.55
N LEU A 162 -6.23 -13.83 -16.08
CA LEU A 162 -6.30 -14.67 -14.89
C LEU A 162 -5.99 -13.91 -13.59
N LEU A 163 -4.94 -13.06 -13.58
CA LEU A 163 -4.46 -12.46 -12.34
C LEU A 163 -5.25 -11.21 -11.93
N HIS A 164 -5.62 -10.33 -12.87
CA HIS A 164 -6.14 -9.00 -12.51
C HIS A 164 -7.50 -9.03 -11.78
N ASN A 165 -8.38 -9.99 -12.10
CA ASN A 165 -9.76 -10.00 -11.56
C ASN A 165 -9.94 -11.01 -10.42
N PHE A 166 -8.97 -11.89 -10.21
CA PHE A 166 -9.13 -13.03 -9.30
C PHE A 166 -7.99 -13.21 -8.31
N MET A 167 -7.07 -12.25 -8.25
CA MET A 167 -5.93 -12.29 -7.34
C MET A 167 -6.35 -12.50 -5.88
N ALA A 168 -7.40 -11.81 -5.40
CA ALA A 168 -7.82 -11.89 -4.01
C ALA A 168 -8.16 -13.33 -3.58
N GLY A 169 -9.00 -14.04 -4.33
CA GLY A 169 -9.36 -15.44 -4.03
C GLY A 169 -8.17 -16.39 -4.12
N SER A 170 -7.33 -16.22 -5.15
CA SER A 170 -6.09 -17.00 -5.30
C SER A 170 -5.07 -16.73 -4.19
N LEU A 171 -5.01 -15.50 -3.68
CA LEU A 171 -4.11 -15.10 -2.62
C LEU A 171 -4.53 -15.69 -1.27
N VAL A 172 -5.83 -15.75 -0.97
CA VAL A 172 -6.36 -16.45 0.22
C VAL A 172 -5.91 -17.92 0.20
N ALA A 173 -6.07 -18.58 -0.93
CA ALA A 173 -5.70 -19.97 -1.13
C ALA A 173 -4.20 -20.21 -0.93
N LEU A 174 -3.36 -19.36 -1.53
CA LEU A 174 -1.92 -19.42 -1.34
C LEU A 174 -1.52 -19.24 0.12
N ILE A 175 -2.10 -18.25 0.81
CA ILE A 175 -1.80 -18.02 2.22
C ILE A 175 -2.21 -19.22 3.07
N GLN A 176 -3.35 -19.86 2.78
CA GLN A 176 -3.74 -21.10 3.44
C GLN A 176 -2.71 -22.20 3.19
N LEU A 177 -2.35 -22.46 1.94
CA LEU A 177 -1.38 -23.51 1.59
C LEU A 177 0.03 -23.23 2.11
N SER A 178 0.43 -21.97 2.26
CA SER A 178 1.77 -21.57 2.72
C SER A 178 1.93 -21.46 4.22
N TYR A 179 0.87 -21.07 4.96
CA TYR A 179 0.99 -20.63 6.34
C TYR A 179 -0.06 -21.24 7.30
N CYS A 180 -1.01 -22.03 6.81
CA CYS A 180 -1.99 -22.68 7.70
C CYS A 180 -1.26 -23.65 8.65
N PRO A 181 -1.39 -23.51 9.97
CA PRO A 181 -0.78 -24.43 10.91
C PRO A 181 -1.26 -25.87 10.67
N VAL A 182 -0.32 -26.81 10.63
CA VAL A 182 -0.61 -28.23 10.44
C VAL A 182 -0.51 -28.94 11.80
N LYS A 183 -1.53 -29.71 12.17
CA LYS A 183 -1.50 -30.54 13.39
C LYS A 183 -0.56 -31.72 13.17
N LYS A 184 0.31 -32.00 14.15
CA LYS A 184 1.18 -33.19 14.13
C LYS A 184 0.35 -34.47 14.27
N PRO A 185 0.81 -35.61 13.70
CA PRO A 185 0.25 -36.92 13.99
C PRO A 185 0.24 -37.17 15.50
N LEU A 186 -0.92 -37.48 16.08
CA LEU A 186 -1.06 -37.84 17.49
C LEU A 186 -1.26 -39.34 17.60
N SER A 187 -0.60 -39.97 18.58
CA SER A 187 -0.71 -41.41 18.86
C SER A 187 -2.02 -41.78 19.56
N ASN A 188 -2.74 -40.78 20.08
CA ASN A 188 -3.89 -40.96 20.96
C ASN A 188 -5.11 -40.17 20.43
N ILE A 189 -6.17 -40.93 20.14
CA ILE A 189 -7.59 -40.68 20.50
C ILE A 189 -8.50 -39.90 19.51
N GLU A 190 -9.74 -40.44 19.36
CA GLU A 190 -11.10 -39.89 19.11
C GLU A 190 -11.40 -38.71 18.15
N ASP A 191 -10.54 -38.33 17.20
CA ASP A 191 -10.93 -37.39 16.13
C ASP A 191 -11.53 -38.11 14.89
N GLU A 192 -12.52 -37.48 14.21
CA GLU A 192 -13.11 -37.99 12.95
C GLU A 192 -12.08 -38.12 11.80
N PHE A 193 -10.94 -37.40 11.88
CA PHE A 193 -9.85 -37.48 10.91
C PHE A 193 -8.50 -37.66 11.62
N ILE A 194 -7.77 -38.72 11.27
CA ILE A 194 -6.45 -39.03 11.81
C ILE A 194 -5.37 -38.61 10.80
N MET A 195 -4.46 -37.73 11.23
CA MET A 195 -3.32 -37.26 10.43
C MET A 195 -2.24 -38.35 10.33
N SER A 196 -1.91 -38.83 9.13
CA SER A 196 -0.78 -39.73 8.91
C SER A 196 0.55 -38.96 8.85
N GLU A 197 1.65 -39.64 9.18
CA GLU A 197 3.00 -39.04 9.06
C GLU A 197 3.34 -38.65 7.62
N GLU A 198 2.95 -39.49 6.64
CA GLU A 198 3.15 -39.22 5.21
C GLU A 198 2.42 -37.94 4.77
N PHE A 199 1.14 -37.80 5.11
CA PHE A 199 0.35 -36.63 4.73
C PHE A 199 0.84 -35.37 5.47
N TYR A 200 1.23 -35.49 6.74
CA TYR A 200 1.86 -34.40 7.47
C TYR A 200 3.15 -33.91 6.79
N GLY A 201 4.03 -34.83 6.38
CA GLY A 201 5.25 -34.50 5.65
C GLY A 201 4.97 -33.82 4.30
N GLU A 202 3.95 -34.29 3.57
CA GLU A 202 3.50 -33.67 2.32
C GLU A 202 3.03 -32.22 2.54
N LEU A 203 2.19 -31.98 3.56
CA LEU A 203 1.70 -30.64 3.89
C LEU A 203 2.84 -29.67 4.22
N LEU A 204 3.88 -30.12 4.94
CA LEU A 204 5.05 -29.30 5.23
C LEU A 204 5.87 -28.99 3.96
N GLY A 205 6.11 -29.98 3.10
CA GLY A 205 6.80 -29.76 1.84
C GLY A 205 6.03 -28.82 0.89
N ASP A 206 4.70 -28.92 0.88
CA ASP A 206 3.85 -28.02 0.13
C ASP A 206 3.90 -26.59 0.69
N GLN A 207 3.94 -26.38 2.01
CA GLN A 207 4.07 -25.04 2.60
C GLN A 207 5.28 -24.28 2.03
N ASP A 208 6.44 -24.93 1.99
CA ASP A 208 7.67 -24.34 1.43
C ASP A 208 7.52 -24.05 -0.07
N ARG A 209 6.95 -25.00 -0.82
CA ARG A 209 6.69 -24.82 -2.25
C ARG A 209 5.77 -23.62 -2.54
N PHE A 210 4.67 -23.49 -1.80
CA PHE A 210 3.70 -22.41 -2.01
C PHE A 210 4.25 -21.04 -1.55
N GLN A 211 5.13 -21.01 -0.54
CA GLN A 211 5.87 -19.79 -0.20
C GLN A 211 6.77 -19.33 -1.37
N GLY A 212 7.36 -20.29 -2.11
CA GLY A 212 8.03 -20.02 -3.38
C GLY A 212 7.12 -19.34 -4.41
N PHE A 213 5.88 -19.81 -4.57
CA PHE A 213 4.91 -19.16 -5.48
C PHE A 213 4.54 -17.74 -5.05
N ILE A 214 4.37 -17.48 -3.75
CA ILE A 214 4.15 -16.11 -3.24
C ILE A 214 5.28 -15.20 -3.70
N THR A 215 6.54 -15.64 -3.62
CA THR A 215 7.70 -14.86 -4.05
C THR A 215 7.66 -14.58 -5.56
N ILE A 216 7.30 -15.56 -6.38
CA ILE A 216 7.16 -15.41 -7.83
C ILE A 216 6.06 -14.39 -8.17
N ILE A 217 4.90 -14.46 -7.49
CA ILE A 217 3.78 -13.54 -7.72
C ILE A 217 4.16 -12.13 -7.40
N GLN A 218 4.84 -11.93 -6.26
CA GLN A 218 5.33 -10.61 -5.89
C GLN A 218 6.23 -10.05 -7.00
N ASN A 219 7.03 -10.87 -7.69
CA ASN A 219 7.91 -10.43 -8.79
C ASN A 219 7.24 -10.28 -10.16
N THR A 220 6.06 -10.87 -10.38
CA THR A 220 5.43 -10.96 -11.71
C THR A 220 4.17 -10.13 -11.86
N VAL A 221 3.52 -9.77 -10.75
CA VAL A 221 2.30 -8.98 -10.71
C VAL A 221 2.62 -7.53 -10.39
N SER A 222 1.80 -6.59 -10.88
CA SER A 222 1.86 -5.19 -10.48
C SER A 222 1.86 -5.07 -8.95
N PRO A 223 2.91 -4.47 -8.34
CA PRO A 223 3.00 -4.32 -6.89
C PRO A 223 1.77 -3.63 -6.30
N MET A 224 1.23 -2.62 -6.98
CA MET A 224 0.04 -1.89 -6.56
C MET A 224 -1.20 -2.80 -6.50
N SER A 225 -1.42 -3.64 -7.51
CA SER A 225 -2.56 -4.57 -7.52
C SER A 225 -2.45 -5.61 -6.39
N LEU A 226 -1.24 -6.14 -6.18
CA LEU A 226 -1.00 -7.11 -5.12
C LEU A 226 -1.18 -6.49 -3.72
N MET A 227 -0.68 -5.27 -3.51
CA MET A 227 -0.86 -4.55 -2.24
C MET A 227 -2.34 -4.27 -1.97
N ARG A 228 -3.10 -3.81 -2.98
CA ARG A 228 -4.54 -3.61 -2.86
C ARG A 228 -5.26 -4.86 -2.38
N ASP A 229 -5.03 -5.97 -3.06
CA ASP A 229 -5.76 -7.19 -2.75
C ASP A 229 -5.31 -7.78 -1.40
N ALA A 230 -4.02 -7.70 -1.05
CA ALA A 230 -3.54 -8.07 0.28
C ALA A 230 -4.13 -7.18 1.40
N MET A 231 -4.27 -5.87 1.19
CA MET A 231 -4.87 -4.96 2.16
C MET A 231 -6.37 -5.26 2.37
N LEU A 232 -7.09 -5.63 1.31
CA LEU A 232 -8.50 -6.04 1.42
C LEU A 232 -8.68 -7.32 2.25
N LEU A 233 -7.67 -8.20 2.27
CA LEU A 233 -7.67 -9.43 3.07
C LEU A 233 -7.24 -9.22 4.53
N PHE A 234 -6.67 -8.07 4.86
CA PHE A 234 -6.21 -7.75 6.22
C PHE A 234 -7.36 -7.25 7.11
N THR A 235 -8.27 -8.16 7.47
CA THR A 235 -9.47 -7.87 8.29
C THR A 235 -9.37 -8.49 9.69
N THR A 236 -10.04 -7.91 10.68
CA THR A 236 -10.01 -8.37 12.08
C THR A 236 -10.63 -9.75 12.30
N ASP A 237 -11.56 -10.13 11.43
CA ASP A 237 -12.43 -11.31 11.61
C ASP A 237 -11.79 -12.60 11.09
N THR A 238 -10.49 -12.55 10.76
CA THR A 238 -9.74 -13.69 10.22
C THR A 238 -8.77 -14.30 11.23
N PRO A 239 -8.43 -15.61 11.08
CA PRO A 239 -7.49 -16.27 11.97
C PRO A 239 -6.13 -15.55 12.08
N LEU A 240 -5.52 -15.59 13.26
CA LEU A 240 -4.25 -14.90 13.52
C LEU A 240 -3.12 -15.33 12.57
N TRP A 241 -3.02 -16.63 12.27
CA TRP A 241 -2.01 -17.15 11.34
C TRP A 241 -2.18 -16.58 9.92
N PHE A 242 -3.43 -16.40 9.48
CA PHE A 242 -3.75 -15.85 8.17
C PHE A 242 -3.35 -14.37 8.10
N ARG A 243 -3.72 -13.59 9.12
CA ARG A 243 -3.29 -12.18 9.24
C ARG A 243 -1.77 -12.03 9.26
N LYS A 244 -1.05 -12.94 9.93
CA LYS A 244 0.42 -12.98 9.89
C LYS A 244 0.95 -13.24 8.48
N GLY A 245 0.33 -14.15 7.73
CA GLY A 245 0.66 -14.41 6.33
C GLY A 245 0.45 -13.17 5.43
N VAL A 246 -0.72 -12.53 5.51
CA VAL A 246 -1.01 -11.27 4.81
C VAL A 246 -0.01 -10.18 5.19
N SER A 247 0.28 -10.02 6.49
CA SER A 247 1.24 -9.04 7.00
C SER A 247 2.66 -9.27 6.46
N ARG A 248 3.09 -10.52 6.25
CA ARG A 248 4.37 -10.83 5.60
C ARG A 248 4.38 -10.38 4.13
N ILE A 249 3.29 -10.60 3.40
CA ILE A 249 3.16 -10.16 2.01
C ILE A 249 3.22 -8.63 1.91
N LEU A 250 2.47 -7.92 2.76
CA LEU A 250 2.48 -6.46 2.83
C LEU A 250 3.87 -5.92 3.22
N THR A 251 4.48 -6.51 4.24
CA THR A 251 5.84 -6.17 4.68
C THR A 251 6.85 -6.33 3.54
N ASN A 252 6.84 -7.47 2.85
CA ASN A 252 7.73 -7.71 1.71
C ASN A 252 7.43 -6.77 0.54
N GLY A 253 6.16 -6.36 0.37
CA GLY A 253 5.76 -5.33 -0.58
C GLY A 253 6.37 -3.97 -0.27
N ILE A 254 6.28 -3.53 0.99
CA ILE A 254 6.83 -2.25 1.48
C ILE A 254 8.37 -2.20 1.34
N LYS A 255 9.05 -3.32 1.59
CA LYS A 255 10.51 -3.41 1.48
C LYS A 255 11.04 -3.22 0.05
N ARG A 256 10.19 -3.34 -0.98
CA ARG A 256 10.60 -3.15 -2.37
C ARG A 256 10.81 -1.68 -2.70
N LYS A 257 11.53 -1.42 -3.79
CA LYS A 257 11.62 -0.07 -4.36
C LYS A 257 10.22 0.50 -4.59
N ASP A 258 10.00 1.72 -4.09
CA ASP A 258 8.71 2.44 -4.14
C ASP A 258 7.53 1.69 -3.47
N GLY A 259 7.81 0.69 -2.63
CA GLY A 259 6.82 -0.14 -1.94
C GLY A 259 5.89 0.70 -1.07
N LEU A 260 6.44 1.67 -0.33
CA LEU A 260 5.65 2.57 0.50
C LEU A 260 4.66 3.43 -0.34
N LEU A 261 5.12 3.98 -1.46
CA LEU A 261 4.27 4.75 -2.38
C LEU A 261 3.17 3.89 -3.01
N ASN A 262 3.47 2.62 -3.35
CA ASN A 262 2.49 1.67 -3.88
C ASN A 262 1.37 1.35 -2.87
N VAL A 263 1.71 1.23 -1.59
CA VAL A 263 0.71 1.03 -0.52
C VAL A 263 -0.13 2.30 -0.33
N MET A 264 0.47 3.48 -0.37
CA MET A 264 -0.27 4.74 -0.19
C MET A 264 -1.22 5.03 -1.34
N SER A 265 -0.77 4.85 -2.59
CA SER A 265 -1.64 5.00 -3.75
C SER A 265 -2.83 4.05 -3.67
N THR A 266 -2.60 2.82 -3.24
CA THR A 266 -3.66 1.82 -2.99
C THR A 266 -4.70 2.31 -1.98
N ILE A 267 -4.30 2.89 -0.86
CA ILE A 267 -5.24 3.39 0.16
C ILE A 267 -6.21 4.41 -0.43
N ILE A 268 -5.71 5.32 -1.27
CA ILE A 268 -6.49 6.41 -1.84
C ILE A 268 -7.44 5.89 -2.91
N HIS A 269 -7.01 4.94 -3.74
CA HIS A 269 -7.87 4.36 -4.78
C HIS A 269 -9.06 3.59 -4.21
N VAL A 270 -8.92 3.00 -3.02
CA VAL A 270 -9.99 2.21 -2.39
C VAL A 270 -11.11 3.11 -1.85
N ASP A 271 -10.81 4.32 -1.37
CA ASP A 271 -11.82 5.25 -0.86
C ASP A 271 -11.39 6.72 -1.05
N PRO A 272 -11.53 7.27 -2.28
CA PRO A 272 -11.01 8.58 -2.63
C PRO A 272 -11.74 9.75 -1.95
N LYS A 273 -12.88 9.49 -1.29
CA LYS A 273 -13.71 10.52 -0.64
C LYS A 273 -13.57 10.55 0.88
N ASN A 274 -12.97 9.53 1.50
CA ASN A 274 -12.89 9.42 2.96
C ASN A 274 -11.47 9.59 3.50
N THR A 275 -11.03 10.85 3.55
CA THR A 275 -9.71 11.24 4.09
C THR A 275 -9.51 10.74 5.53
N THR A 276 -10.55 10.70 6.35
CA THR A 276 -10.46 10.25 7.75
C THR A 276 -10.11 8.75 7.86
N ILE A 277 -10.70 7.89 7.04
CA ILE A 277 -10.35 6.45 7.00
C ILE A 277 -8.93 6.28 6.47
N ALA A 278 -8.55 7.05 5.44
CA ALA A 278 -7.20 7.02 4.90
C ALA A 278 -6.14 7.39 5.96
N LEU A 279 -6.39 8.43 6.77
CA LEU A 279 -5.51 8.85 7.86
C LEU A 279 -5.38 7.79 8.98
N LYS A 280 -6.44 7.04 9.29
CA LYS A 280 -6.33 5.89 10.22
C LYS A 280 -5.42 4.79 9.65
N LYS A 281 -5.49 4.53 8.34
CA LYS A 281 -4.62 3.55 7.67
C LYS A 281 -3.17 4.04 7.61
N VAL A 282 -2.94 5.35 7.45
CA VAL A 282 -1.60 5.99 7.55
C VAL A 282 -0.93 5.66 8.89
N GLN A 283 -1.67 5.74 10.01
CA GLN A 283 -1.13 5.39 11.33
C GLN A 283 -0.72 3.92 11.46
N ALA A 284 -1.49 2.99 10.89
CA ALA A 284 -1.12 1.58 10.90
C ALA A 284 0.13 1.31 10.05
N ILE A 285 0.25 1.98 8.90
CA ILE A 285 1.42 1.83 8.01
C ILE A 285 2.66 2.47 8.63
N SER A 286 2.54 3.65 9.24
CA SER A 286 3.68 4.31 9.88
C SER A 286 4.28 3.44 10.98
N GLN A 287 3.46 2.75 11.77
CA GLN A 287 3.92 1.77 12.75
C GLN A 287 4.70 0.61 12.11
N ILE A 288 4.20 0.05 11.00
CA ILE A 288 4.91 -1.00 10.25
C ILE A 288 6.25 -0.46 9.74
N VAL A 289 6.27 0.73 9.14
CA VAL A 289 7.48 1.36 8.62
C VAL A 289 8.51 1.59 9.73
N VAL A 290 8.10 2.09 10.90
CA VAL A 290 8.99 2.31 12.05
C VAL A 290 9.60 1.00 12.53
N ILE A 291 8.81 -0.07 12.66
CA ILE A 291 9.32 -1.41 13.00
C ILE A 291 10.35 -1.88 11.97
N LEU A 292 10.08 -1.69 10.68
CA LEU A 292 11.01 -2.06 9.62
C LEU A 292 12.31 -1.25 9.70
N CYS A 293 12.23 0.05 9.94
CA CYS A 293 13.39 0.92 10.13
C CYS A 293 14.25 0.51 11.32
N THR A 294 13.65 0.00 12.40
CA THR A 294 14.41 -0.45 13.60
C THR A 294 15.20 -1.73 13.37
N ASN A 295 14.81 -2.56 12.39
CA ASN A 295 15.56 -3.74 12.00
C ASN A 295 16.71 -3.34 11.06
N GLY A 296 17.96 -3.56 11.50
CA GLY A 296 19.18 -3.09 10.84
C GLY A 296 19.23 -3.34 9.33
N ASP A 297 18.84 -4.53 8.89
CA ASP A 297 18.92 -4.96 7.48
C ASP A 297 17.99 -4.20 6.52
N ASN A 298 17.01 -3.45 7.02
CA ASN A 298 16.05 -2.75 6.17
C ASN A 298 16.28 -1.25 6.06
N LYS A 299 17.23 -0.67 6.83
CA LYS A 299 17.47 0.78 6.88
C LYS A 299 17.80 1.35 5.51
N ASP A 300 18.69 0.66 4.78
CA ASP A 300 19.19 1.08 3.47
C ASP A 300 18.07 1.19 2.42
N TYR A 301 16.98 0.45 2.57
CA TYR A 301 15.86 0.46 1.63
C TYR A 301 14.70 1.34 2.10
N MET A 302 14.52 1.49 3.41
CA MET A 302 13.40 2.26 3.96
C MET A 302 13.67 3.76 4.00
N TYR A 303 14.88 4.19 4.36
CA TYR A 303 15.19 5.62 4.47
C TYR A 303 15.07 6.37 3.15
N PRO A 304 15.57 5.85 2.01
CA PRO A 304 15.38 6.51 0.72
C PRO A 304 13.90 6.59 0.31
N GLN A 305 13.09 5.58 0.66
CA GLN A 305 11.65 5.62 0.38
C GLN A 305 10.94 6.70 1.19
N ILE A 306 11.31 6.88 2.47
CA ILE A 306 10.77 7.93 3.33
C ILE A 306 11.19 9.31 2.82
N ASP A 307 12.48 9.49 2.47
CA ASP A 307 13.01 10.73 1.89
C ASP A 307 12.24 11.15 0.63
N ASN A 308 11.89 10.19 -0.23
CA ASN A 308 11.21 10.45 -1.50
C ASN A 308 9.70 10.75 -1.36
N LEU A 309 9.08 10.57 -0.19
CA LEU A 309 7.64 10.80 -0.02
C LEU A 309 7.25 12.25 -0.32
N LEU A 310 8.03 13.21 0.17
CA LEU A 310 7.73 14.64 0.02
C LEU A 310 7.94 15.11 -1.42
N THR A 311 9.02 14.66 -2.07
CA THR A 311 9.26 14.89 -3.50
C THR A 311 8.11 14.38 -4.35
N PHE A 312 7.61 13.17 -4.07
CA PHE A 312 6.48 12.62 -4.80
C PHE A 312 5.18 13.36 -4.50
N ALA A 313 4.96 13.82 -3.27
CA ALA A 313 3.79 14.59 -2.89
C ALA A 313 3.63 15.89 -3.69
N LEU A 314 4.75 16.56 -4.05
CA LEU A 314 4.74 17.78 -4.87
C LEU A 314 4.22 17.57 -6.30
N THR A 315 4.28 16.34 -6.81
CA THR A 315 3.83 15.99 -8.18
C THR A 315 2.49 15.24 -8.19
N SER A 316 1.86 15.09 -7.02
CA SER A 316 0.67 14.29 -6.81
C SER A 316 -0.61 15.13 -6.77
N SER A 317 -1.78 14.46 -6.83
CA SER A 317 -3.08 15.11 -6.57
C SER A 317 -3.18 15.62 -5.13
N GLU A 318 -4.04 16.62 -4.88
CA GLU A 318 -4.20 17.26 -3.56
C GLU A 318 -4.51 16.26 -2.41
N ASN A 319 -5.35 15.26 -2.69
CA ASN A 319 -5.68 14.19 -1.72
C ASN A 319 -4.45 13.32 -1.40
N MET A 320 -3.66 12.98 -2.41
CA MET A 320 -2.43 12.19 -2.24
C MET A 320 -1.34 13.00 -1.56
N LEU A 321 -1.20 14.28 -1.90
CA LEU A 321 -0.28 15.22 -1.26
C LEU A 321 -0.52 15.26 0.25
N THR A 322 -1.76 15.49 0.68
CA THR A 322 -2.09 15.58 2.12
C THR A 322 -1.75 14.28 2.85
N ILE A 323 -2.10 13.14 2.27
CA ILE A 323 -1.87 11.82 2.88
C ILE A 323 -0.38 11.48 2.99
N LEU A 324 0.42 11.84 1.98
CA LEU A 324 1.87 11.61 1.98
C LEU A 324 2.59 12.51 2.99
N GLU A 325 2.19 13.77 3.10
CA GLU A 325 2.71 14.71 4.11
C GLU A 325 2.43 14.21 5.52
N HIS A 326 1.20 13.74 5.79
CA HIS A 326 0.85 13.15 7.09
C HIS A 326 1.60 11.85 7.36
N LEU A 327 1.78 11.00 6.34
CA LEU A 327 2.56 9.77 6.48
C LEU A 327 4.00 10.08 6.87
N TYR A 328 4.64 11.01 6.16
CA TYR A 328 5.99 11.45 6.46
C TYR A 328 6.10 11.96 7.90
N ALA A 329 5.24 12.90 8.29
CA ALA A 329 5.23 13.45 9.64
C ALA A 329 5.04 12.37 10.71
N THR A 330 4.06 11.48 10.51
CA THR A 330 3.76 10.39 11.47
C THR A 330 4.95 9.42 11.61
N ILE A 331 5.63 9.09 10.51
CA ILE A 331 6.84 8.25 10.54
C ILE A 331 7.94 8.94 11.32
N VAL A 332 8.24 10.21 11.02
CA VAL A 332 9.32 10.97 11.68
C VAL A 332 9.08 11.10 13.19
N ILE A 333 7.87 11.48 13.60
CA ILE A 333 7.47 11.56 15.01
C ILE A 333 7.65 10.20 15.70
N SER A 334 7.13 9.13 15.08
CA SER A 334 7.15 7.79 15.67
C SER A 334 8.55 7.17 15.70
N LEU A 335 9.44 7.59 14.80
CA LEU A 335 10.82 7.14 14.74
C LEU A 335 11.69 7.82 15.79
N TYR A 336 11.36 9.04 16.23
CA TYR A 336 12.14 9.80 17.21
C TYR A 336 12.47 9.05 18.52
N PRO A 337 11.51 8.41 19.22
CA PRO A 337 11.82 7.72 20.48
C PRO A 337 12.71 6.48 20.30
N VAL A 338 12.79 5.91 19.09
CA VAL A 338 13.52 4.66 18.83
C VAL A 338 14.81 4.86 18.01
N GLN A 339 14.88 5.86 17.15
CA GLN A 339 16.04 6.22 16.32
C GLN A 339 16.17 7.73 16.17
N LYS A 340 16.43 8.39 17.30
CA LYS A 340 16.56 9.85 17.43
C LYS A 340 17.38 10.51 16.31
N ALA A 341 18.62 10.06 16.09
CA ALA A 341 19.52 10.66 15.11
C ALA A 341 18.97 10.65 13.68
N GLN A 342 18.25 9.59 13.30
CA GLN A 342 17.67 9.50 11.96
C GLN A 342 16.42 10.40 11.83
N ALA A 343 15.57 10.44 12.86
CA ALA A 343 14.42 11.35 12.88
C ALA A 343 14.88 12.82 12.82
N GLU A 344 15.93 13.18 13.55
CA GLU A 344 16.55 14.52 13.49
C GLU A 344 17.13 14.81 12.10
N LEU A 345 17.76 13.83 11.45
CA LEU A 345 18.24 13.98 10.07
C LEU A 345 17.10 14.23 9.07
N PHE A 346 15.96 13.55 9.22
CA PHE A 346 14.79 13.79 8.37
C PHE A 346 14.24 15.21 8.58
N VAL A 347 14.15 15.69 9.83
CA VAL A 347 13.75 17.07 10.13
C VAL A 347 14.75 18.08 9.56
N ASP A 348 16.06 17.86 9.72
CA ASP A 348 17.07 18.77 9.16
C ASP A 348 17.00 18.80 7.64
N LYS A 349 16.79 17.66 6.97
CA LYS A 349 16.57 17.63 5.51
C LYS A 349 15.32 18.41 5.10
N LEU A 350 14.19 18.23 5.79
CA LEU A 350 12.94 18.96 5.54
C LEU A 350 13.15 20.48 5.65
N LEU A 351 13.86 20.93 6.68
CA LEU A 351 14.08 22.35 6.98
C LEU A 351 15.30 22.95 6.27
N SER A 352 16.21 22.11 5.74
CA SER A 352 17.43 22.53 5.07
C SER A 352 17.22 23.55 3.94
N PRO A 353 16.12 23.51 3.15
CA PRO A 353 15.89 24.52 2.14
C PRO A 353 15.72 25.92 2.76
N LEU A 354 15.16 26.02 3.97
CA LEU A 354 15.04 27.30 4.68
C LEU A 354 16.41 27.92 5.02
N LYS A 355 17.49 27.13 5.14
CA LYS A 355 18.85 27.68 5.39
C LYS A 355 19.32 28.60 4.25
N LYS A 356 18.85 28.37 3.03
CA LYS A 356 19.14 29.25 1.88
C LYS A 356 18.57 30.67 2.06
N LEU A 357 17.55 30.81 2.91
CA LEU A 357 16.95 32.11 3.26
C LEU A 357 17.76 32.86 4.33
N SER A 358 18.87 32.29 4.82
CA SER A 358 19.71 32.85 5.87
C SER A 358 21.15 33.20 5.45
N ASN A 359 21.79 32.38 4.62
CA ASN A 359 23.19 32.59 4.26
C ASN A 359 23.37 33.60 3.12
N GLU A 360 24.13 34.69 3.35
CA GLU A 360 24.50 35.69 2.34
C GLU A 360 25.58 35.21 1.35
N THR A 361 26.27 34.09 1.62
CA THR A 361 27.59 33.78 1.03
C THR A 361 27.61 32.80 -0.15
N ASP A 362 26.49 32.24 -0.59
CA ASP A 362 26.53 31.31 -1.73
C ASP A 362 26.47 32.07 -3.07
N SER A 363 27.45 31.74 -3.92
CA SER A 363 27.81 32.32 -5.21
C SER A 363 26.64 32.58 -6.16
N GLU A 364 26.87 33.48 -7.13
CA GLU A 364 25.93 33.90 -8.19
C GLU A 364 25.21 32.75 -8.96
N GLU A 365 25.66 31.50 -8.80
CA GLU A 365 25.08 30.29 -9.39
C GLU A 365 23.85 29.73 -8.65
N GLN A 366 23.54 30.19 -7.43
CA GLN A 366 22.39 29.70 -6.64
C GLN A 366 21.19 30.64 -6.60
N LYS A 367 20.87 31.36 -7.69
CA LYS A 367 19.52 31.91 -7.93
C LYS A 367 18.51 30.78 -8.23
N THR A 368 18.50 29.74 -7.39
CA THR A 368 17.52 28.66 -7.48
C THR A 368 16.22 29.16 -6.89
N PHE A 369 15.23 29.30 -7.78
CA PHE A 369 13.85 29.63 -7.47
C PHE A 369 13.27 28.63 -6.46
N PHE A 370 12.74 29.13 -5.35
CA PHE A 370 11.90 28.33 -4.47
C PHE A 370 10.51 28.21 -5.08
N GLY A 371 10.10 26.99 -5.42
CA GLY A 371 8.73 26.73 -5.84
C GLY A 371 7.76 26.96 -4.68
N LYS A 372 6.68 27.72 -4.92
CA LYS A 372 5.57 27.93 -3.97
C LYS A 372 5.19 26.65 -3.21
N GLU A 373 5.00 25.56 -3.94
CA GLU A 373 4.52 24.29 -3.37
C GLU A 373 5.53 23.65 -2.41
N GLU A 374 6.84 23.89 -2.59
CA GLU A 374 7.89 23.39 -1.71
C GLU A 374 7.86 24.11 -0.36
N VAL A 375 7.77 25.45 -0.36
CA VAL A 375 7.66 26.25 0.89
C VAL A 375 6.38 25.91 1.63
N MET A 376 5.26 25.78 0.90
CA MET A 376 3.98 25.40 1.49
C MET A 376 4.02 24.00 2.08
N GLN A 377 4.66 23.04 1.41
CA GLN A 377 4.86 21.69 1.93
C GLN A 377 5.73 21.70 3.19
N ILE A 378 6.85 22.44 3.21
CA ILE A 378 7.71 22.55 4.39
C ILE A 378 6.90 23.05 5.59
N ILE A 379 6.09 24.09 5.42
CA ILE A 379 5.27 24.66 6.49
C ILE A 379 4.23 23.65 6.98
N ARG A 380 3.46 23.03 6.07
CA ARG A 380 2.43 22.05 6.45
C ARG A 380 3.02 20.84 7.18
N VAL A 381 4.12 20.29 6.67
CA VAL A 381 4.79 19.14 7.29
C VAL A 381 5.40 19.53 8.63
N THR A 382 5.98 20.73 8.75
CA THR A 382 6.46 21.28 10.03
C THR A 382 5.32 21.39 11.04
N PHE A 383 4.18 21.94 10.62
CA PHE A 383 2.97 21.97 11.45
C PHE A 383 2.60 20.55 11.92
N TYR A 384 2.56 19.57 11.02
CA TYR A 384 2.23 18.20 11.39
C TYR A 384 3.24 17.56 12.36
N ILE A 385 4.53 17.85 12.21
CA ILE A 385 5.59 17.25 13.03
C ILE A 385 5.61 17.81 14.47
N PHE A 386 5.32 19.11 14.62
CA PHE A 386 5.51 19.81 15.90
C PHE A 386 4.21 20.13 16.63
N LEU A 387 3.06 20.17 15.95
CA LEU A 387 1.78 20.61 16.52
C LEU A 387 0.66 19.58 16.36
N ASP A 388 0.56 18.95 15.18
CA ASP A 388 -0.49 17.98 14.93
C ASP A 388 -0.10 16.64 15.56
N THR A 389 -0.54 16.40 16.80
CA THR A 389 -1.44 15.28 17.09
C THR A 389 -1.49 14.93 18.58
N LYS A 390 -2.64 14.32 18.89
CA LYS A 390 -3.18 13.79 20.12
C LYS A 390 -2.28 13.01 21.10
N ASN A 391 -0.96 12.78 20.91
CA ASN A 391 -0.16 12.11 21.96
C ASN A 391 1.39 12.27 21.92
N ILE A 392 2.05 12.63 20.81
CA ILE A 392 3.53 12.78 20.75
C ILE A 392 3.91 13.83 19.69
N SER A 393 4.63 14.88 20.07
CA SER A 393 5.24 15.86 19.15
C SER A 393 6.76 15.83 19.24
N MET A 394 7.43 16.26 18.18
CA MET A 394 8.89 16.41 18.17
C MET A 394 9.33 17.56 19.09
N PRO A 395 10.52 17.49 19.73
CA PRO A 395 11.01 18.59 20.56
C PRO A 395 11.22 19.87 19.75
N LEU A 396 10.60 20.96 20.19
CA LEU A 396 10.64 22.26 19.51
C LEU A 396 12.05 22.84 19.40
N LYS A 397 13.00 22.39 20.23
CA LYS A 397 14.42 22.76 20.11
C LYS A 397 14.99 22.51 18.71
N LEU A 398 14.46 21.52 17.97
CA LEU A 398 14.88 21.26 16.58
C LEU A 398 14.44 22.36 15.60
N LEU A 399 13.41 23.12 15.95
CA LEU A 399 12.88 24.24 15.16
C LEU A 399 13.57 25.57 15.47
N GLU A 400 14.26 25.66 16.60
CA GLU A 400 14.89 26.88 17.12
C GLU A 400 15.74 27.64 16.08
N PRO A 401 16.59 26.97 15.26
CA PRO A 401 17.37 27.68 14.26
C PRO A 401 16.53 28.39 13.20
N TYR A 402 15.32 27.92 12.92
CA TYR A 402 14.52 28.34 11.77
C TYR A 402 13.42 29.33 12.13
N ILE A 403 13.18 29.58 13.42
CA ILE A 403 12.00 30.31 13.88
C ILE A 403 11.94 31.76 13.35
N SER A 404 13.09 32.42 13.20
CA SER A 404 13.17 33.76 12.61
C SER A 404 12.78 33.75 11.13
N ILE A 405 13.22 32.74 10.37
CA ILE A 405 12.85 32.58 8.96
C ILE A 405 11.33 32.38 8.84
N LEU A 406 10.75 31.51 9.67
CA LEU A 406 9.30 31.25 9.68
C LEU A 406 8.49 32.51 10.03
N PHE A 407 8.95 33.29 11.01
CA PHE A 407 8.33 34.58 11.36
C PHE A 407 8.37 35.59 10.20
N ASN A 408 9.50 35.67 9.49
CA ASN A 408 9.63 36.56 8.34
C ASN A 408 8.71 36.13 7.19
N ILE A 409 8.58 34.81 6.93
CA ILE A 409 7.60 34.28 5.97
C ILE A 409 6.17 34.67 6.39
N TYR A 410 5.80 34.45 7.65
CA TYR A 410 4.49 34.85 8.19
C TYR A 410 4.21 36.35 8.01
N SER A 411 5.21 37.18 8.26
CA SER A 411 5.10 38.64 8.18
C SER A 411 4.88 39.13 6.76
N CYS A 412 5.46 38.44 5.76
CA CYS A 412 5.33 38.77 4.35
C CYS A 412 4.03 38.26 3.71
N ILE A 413 3.36 37.24 4.28
CA ILE A 413 2.09 36.75 3.74
C ILE A 413 0.96 37.76 4.07
N PRO A 414 0.20 38.28 3.08
CA PRO A 414 -0.94 39.16 3.29
C PRO A 414 -2.04 38.51 4.16
N ASP A 415 -2.86 39.30 4.84
CA ASP A 415 -4.01 38.77 5.61
C ASP A 415 -5.16 38.29 4.70
N SER A 416 -5.18 38.73 3.43
CA SER A 416 -6.21 38.43 2.44
C SER A 416 -5.99 37.14 1.64
N GLU A 417 -4.79 36.54 1.69
CA GLU A 417 -4.40 35.42 0.83
C GLU A 417 -3.78 34.26 1.64
N SER A 418 -4.00 33.02 1.21
CA SER A 418 -3.42 31.80 1.81
C SER A 418 -3.68 31.62 3.33
N ILE A 419 -4.93 31.83 3.76
CA ILE A 419 -5.39 31.79 5.17
C ILE A 419 -4.84 30.57 5.94
N LYS A 420 -4.86 29.38 5.33
CA LYS A 420 -4.45 28.14 6.01
C LYS A 420 -2.95 28.13 6.35
N ILE A 421 -2.07 28.48 5.41
CA ILE A 421 -0.61 28.47 5.66
C ILE A 421 -0.22 29.53 6.67
N LYS A 422 -0.88 30.69 6.61
CA LYS A 422 -0.66 31.74 7.58
C LYS A 422 -1.14 31.33 8.97
N SER A 423 -2.25 30.59 9.06
CA SER A 423 -2.71 29.96 10.30
C SER A 423 -1.71 28.92 10.81
N ASP A 424 -1.23 28.02 9.94
CA ASP A 424 -0.26 26.99 10.31
C ASP A 424 1.03 27.64 10.85
N LEU A 425 1.55 28.67 10.18
CA LEU A 425 2.72 29.45 10.65
C LEU A 425 2.45 30.16 11.97
N HIS A 426 1.29 30.80 12.10
CA HIS A 426 0.87 31.47 13.33
C HIS A 426 0.92 30.49 14.51
N ASP A 427 0.34 29.31 14.34
CA ASP A 427 0.27 28.28 15.38
C ASP A 427 1.65 27.73 15.73
N ILE A 428 2.53 27.53 14.73
CA ILE A 428 3.93 27.11 14.93
C ILE A 428 4.67 28.14 15.80
N ILE A 429 4.62 29.41 15.41
CA ILE A 429 5.39 30.46 16.09
C ILE A 429 4.85 30.67 17.50
N ILE A 430 3.52 30.71 17.67
CA ILE A 430 2.89 30.87 18.98
C ILE A 430 3.22 29.71 19.91
N HIS A 431 3.13 28.48 19.43
CA HIS A 431 3.42 27.31 20.25
C HIS A 431 4.89 27.28 20.66
N PHE A 432 5.81 27.66 19.75
CA PHE A 432 7.22 27.82 20.08
C PHE A 432 7.41 28.87 21.19
N MET A 433 6.85 30.09 21.02
CA MET A 433 6.95 31.15 22.03
C MET A 433 6.36 30.78 23.40
N LYS A 434 5.28 29.98 23.43
CA LYS A 434 4.65 29.51 24.67
C LYS A 434 5.52 28.51 25.45
N THR A 435 6.28 27.70 24.73
CA THR A 435 7.04 26.56 25.29
C THR A 435 8.50 26.89 25.55
N SER A 436 9.06 27.89 24.85
CA SER A 436 10.40 28.39 25.08
C SER A 436 10.56 29.11 26.43
N GLU A 437 11.78 29.04 26.97
CA GLU A 437 12.13 29.73 28.22
C GLU A 437 12.07 31.25 28.08
N ARG A 438 11.84 31.94 29.21
CA ARG A 438 11.64 33.40 29.20
C ARG A 438 12.76 34.20 28.53
N PRO A 439 14.06 33.91 28.78
CA PRO A 439 15.15 34.65 28.16
C PRO A 439 15.14 34.51 26.63
N MET A 440 14.96 33.29 26.13
CA MET A 440 14.93 33.01 24.69
C MET A 440 13.81 33.77 23.99
N VAL A 441 12.63 33.80 24.59
CA VAL A 441 11.49 34.50 24.01
C VAL A 441 11.70 36.02 23.92
N ASN A 442 12.39 36.61 24.90
CA ASN A 442 12.74 38.03 24.85
C ASN A 442 13.74 38.32 23.72
N LEU A 443 14.76 37.48 23.57
CA LEU A 443 15.72 37.57 22.46
C LEU A 443 15.03 37.42 21.10
N LEU A 444 14.04 36.53 20.99
CA LEU A 444 13.25 36.37 19.76
C LEU A 444 12.43 37.60 19.41
N LEU A 445 11.87 38.30 20.40
CA LEU A 445 11.15 39.55 20.14
C LEU A 445 12.10 40.64 19.65
N GLU A 446 13.27 40.75 20.26
CA GLU A 446 14.31 41.66 19.80
C GLU A 446 14.77 41.31 18.37
N ASN A 447 14.90 40.02 18.06
CA ASN A 447 15.14 39.54 16.70
C ASN A 447 13.99 39.91 15.75
N PHE A 448 12.73 39.70 16.12
CA PHE A 448 11.58 39.98 15.24
C PHE A 448 11.36 41.48 15.02
N LEU A 449 11.56 42.32 16.05
CA LEU A 449 11.37 43.77 15.98
C LEU A 449 12.55 44.50 15.34
N PHE A 450 13.77 44.11 15.73
CA PHE A 450 14.99 44.89 15.45
C PHE A 450 16.03 44.12 14.64
N ASN A 451 15.74 42.88 14.26
CA ASN A 451 16.66 41.99 13.54
C ASN A 451 17.98 41.74 14.30
N PHE A 452 17.95 41.76 15.64
CA PHE A 452 19.12 41.43 16.46
C PHE A 452 19.52 39.97 16.28
N LYS A 453 20.82 39.71 16.16
CA LYS A 453 21.36 38.35 15.97
C LYS A 453 21.28 37.57 17.27
N ILE A 454 20.74 36.35 17.18
CA ILE A 454 20.78 35.35 18.26
C ILE A 454 21.73 34.23 17.78
N PRO A 455 22.72 33.80 18.58
CA PRO A 455 23.74 32.85 18.14
C PRO A 455 23.16 31.53 17.59
N GLU A 456 22.06 31.05 18.16
CA GLU A 456 21.42 29.78 17.82
C GLU A 456 20.35 29.89 16.73
N VAL A 457 19.98 31.11 16.31
CA VAL A 457 18.90 31.36 15.35
C VAL A 457 19.44 31.93 14.05
N LEU A 458 19.03 31.34 12.94
CA LEU A 458 19.38 31.79 11.60
C LEU A 458 18.78 33.17 11.32
N SER A 459 19.62 34.12 10.92
CA SER A 459 19.17 35.46 10.51
C SER A 459 18.52 35.40 9.13
N PHE A 460 17.37 36.03 8.94
CA PHE A 460 16.76 36.15 7.62
C PHE A 460 17.53 37.16 6.74
N ARG A 461 17.80 36.82 5.47
CA ARG A 461 18.52 37.73 4.56
C ARG A 461 17.67 38.95 4.22
N GLU A 462 18.29 40.12 4.18
CA GLU A 462 17.62 41.39 3.88
C GLU A 462 17.34 41.60 2.39
N ASP A 463 17.89 40.77 1.50
CA ASP A 463 17.70 40.87 0.05
C ASP A 463 16.57 39.98 -0.49
N ILE A 464 15.87 39.23 0.38
CA ILE A 464 14.76 38.38 -0.02
C ILE A 464 13.48 39.20 -0.17
N ILE A 465 12.82 39.06 -1.32
CA ILE A 465 11.47 39.57 -1.56
C ILE A 465 10.53 38.37 -1.65
N ILE A 466 9.61 38.28 -0.70
CA ILE A 466 8.50 37.32 -0.76
C ILE A 466 7.31 38.04 -1.40
N ARG A 467 6.96 37.67 -2.63
CA ARG A 467 5.75 38.12 -3.30
C ARG A 467 4.68 37.06 -3.11
N VAL A 468 3.54 37.46 -2.57
CA VAL A 468 2.37 36.60 -2.44
C VAL A 468 1.28 37.18 -3.32
N ASP A 469 0.79 36.36 -4.24
CA ASP A 469 -0.42 36.57 -5.04
C ASP A 469 -1.37 35.40 -4.74
N ALA A 470 -2.66 35.53 -5.09
CA ALA A 470 -3.75 34.64 -4.70
C ALA A 470 -3.47 33.14 -4.92
N SER A 471 -2.55 32.82 -5.84
CA SER A 471 -2.09 31.45 -6.11
C SER A 471 -0.57 31.26 -6.13
N MET A 472 0.26 32.24 -5.75
CA MET A 472 1.73 32.10 -5.79
C MET A 472 2.44 32.77 -4.60
N VAL A 473 3.34 32.03 -3.93
CA VAL A 473 4.38 32.59 -3.08
C VAL A 473 5.68 32.48 -3.88
N GLN A 474 6.18 33.60 -4.35
CA GLN A 474 7.43 33.70 -5.09
C GLN A 474 8.48 34.32 -4.18
N ILE A 475 9.59 33.60 -3.98
CA ILE A 475 10.75 34.10 -3.24
C ILE A 475 11.77 34.53 -4.30
N ASP A 476 11.93 35.85 -4.43
CA ASP A 476 12.91 36.49 -5.30
C ASP A 476 14.07 37.07 -4.49
N PHE A 477 15.21 37.27 -5.14
CA PHE A 477 16.34 38.01 -4.59
C PHE A 477 16.41 39.40 -5.23
N SER A 478 16.40 40.43 -4.39
CA SER A 478 16.56 41.83 -4.77
C SER A 478 18.04 42.18 -4.88
N GLU A 479 18.40 42.97 -5.89
CA GLU A 479 19.74 43.60 -5.93
C GLU A 479 19.92 44.67 -4.84
N LYS A 480 18.83 45.09 -4.20
CA LYS A 480 18.83 46.09 -3.12
C LYS A 480 18.34 45.47 -1.83
N ARG A 481 19.11 45.63 -0.74
CA ARG A 481 18.70 45.25 0.62
C ARG A 481 17.38 45.95 0.99
N THR A 482 16.34 45.16 1.21
CA THR A 482 15.09 45.59 1.80
C THR A 482 15.26 45.63 3.32
N LYS A 483 15.41 46.82 3.90
CA LYS A 483 15.26 46.97 5.35
C LYS A 483 13.79 46.80 5.71
N HIS A 484 13.46 45.74 6.45
CA HIS A 484 12.13 45.59 7.03
C HIS A 484 11.85 46.75 8.01
N GLU A 485 10.78 47.50 7.80
CA GLU A 485 10.40 48.62 8.67
C GLU A 485 9.93 48.08 10.03
N VAL A 486 10.59 48.51 11.12
CA VAL A 486 10.26 48.14 12.52
C VAL A 486 8.76 48.29 12.83
N VAL A 487 8.12 49.33 12.31
CA VAL A 487 6.68 49.61 12.49
C VAL A 487 5.80 48.48 11.92
N LYS A 488 6.17 47.91 10.77
CA LYS A 488 5.43 46.80 10.15
C LYS A 488 5.58 45.52 10.97
N ASN A 489 6.78 45.22 11.46
CA ASN A 489 7.02 44.04 12.29
C ASN A 489 6.28 44.11 13.63
N ALA A 490 6.23 45.29 14.27
CA ALA A 490 5.46 45.49 15.49
C ALA A 490 3.96 45.17 15.30
N HIS A 491 3.36 45.60 14.19
CA HIS A 491 1.97 45.27 13.87
C HIS A 491 1.77 43.77 13.61
N LYS A 492 2.74 43.10 12.97
CA LYS A 492 2.68 41.64 12.73
C LYS A 492 2.82 40.84 14.03
N ILE A 493 3.68 41.25 14.96
CA ILE A 493 3.80 40.64 16.30
C ILE A 493 2.54 40.88 17.12
N TYR A 494 1.96 42.08 17.07
CA TYR A 494 0.66 42.35 17.69
C TYR A 494 -0.41 41.39 17.14
N ASN A 495 -0.51 41.24 15.82
CA ASN A 495 -1.47 40.34 15.20
C ASN A 495 -1.23 38.86 15.53
N LEU A 496 0.04 38.47 15.69
CA LEU A 496 0.43 37.14 16.14
C LEU A 496 -0.03 36.90 17.60
N CYS A 497 0.19 37.87 18.49
CA CYS A 497 -0.04 37.67 19.92
C CYS A 497 -1.47 38.03 20.39
N LYS A 498 -2.25 38.81 19.64
CA LYS A 498 -3.55 39.36 20.09
C LYS A 498 -4.60 38.30 20.46
N SER A 499 -4.51 37.12 19.85
CA SER A 499 -5.39 35.97 20.12
C SER A 499 -4.97 35.20 21.39
N GLU A 500 -3.77 35.46 21.91
CA GLU A 500 -3.13 34.67 22.96
C GLU A 500 -2.90 35.51 24.21
N VAL A 501 -3.91 35.54 25.08
CA VAL A 501 -4.00 36.41 26.28
C VAL A 501 -2.70 36.44 27.09
N THR A 502 -2.10 35.28 27.38
CA THR A 502 -0.86 35.20 28.18
C THR A 502 0.33 35.82 27.47
N LEU A 503 0.50 35.61 26.17
CA LEU A 503 1.56 36.23 25.39
C LEU A 503 1.27 37.72 25.20
N PHE A 504 0.03 38.08 24.89
CA PHE A 504 -0.41 39.45 24.72
C PHE A 504 -0.13 40.32 25.96
N TYR A 505 -0.60 39.89 27.14
CA TYR A 505 -0.32 40.62 28.38
C TYR A 505 1.17 40.62 28.73
N ARG A 506 1.89 39.55 28.41
CA ARG A 506 3.32 39.47 28.66
C ARG A 506 4.13 40.48 27.83
N TYR A 507 3.67 40.86 26.64
CA TYR A 507 4.42 41.71 25.71
C TYR A 507 3.86 43.12 25.52
N PHE A 508 2.54 43.28 25.66
CA PHE A 508 1.82 44.53 25.42
C PHE A 508 1.01 44.99 26.64
N GLY A 509 0.95 44.17 27.70
CA GLY A 509 0.35 44.57 28.97
C GLY A 509 1.22 45.60 29.67
N PHE A 510 0.72 46.83 29.76
CA PHE A 510 1.28 47.84 30.66
C PHE A 510 1.06 47.38 32.11
N TYR A 511 2.13 47.38 32.91
CA TYR A 511 2.04 47.42 34.37
C TYR A 511 2.07 48.87 34.84
#